data_AF-A0A8T2MS99-F1
#
_entry.id   AF-A0A8T2MS99-F1
#
_cell.length_a   1.000
_cell.length_b   1.000
_cell.length_c   1.000
_cell.angle_alpha   90.00
_cell.angle_beta   90.00
_cell.angle_gamma   90.00
#
_symmetry.space_group_name_H-M   'P 1'
#
loop_
_entity.id
_entity.type
_entity.pdbx_description
1 polymer ?
#
loop_
_entity_poly.entity_id
_entity_poly.type
_entity_poly.pdbx_seq_one_letter_code
_entity_poly.pdbx_strand_id
1 'polypeptide(L)'
;MKRCFMSFCFLFNAEEKKVSPCCVAVSRAAVDEPIIDFKFQAKSLPCVRAIIFVTAEKQYCIDPRQSWAREKINELVQRRKNSTMTPTSVSPRLTATISQYSTDSN
;
A
#
# COMPACT_ATOMS: atom_id res chain seq x y z
N MET A 1 -25.00 -36.89 -37.44
CA MET A 1 -25.04 -35.49 -36.97
C MET A 1 -24.79 -35.48 -35.46
N LYS A 2 -23.53 -35.30 -35.06
CA LYS A 2 -23.11 -35.30 -33.65
C LYS A 2 -22.63 -33.88 -33.33
N ARG A 3 -23.38 -33.19 -32.47
CA ARG A 3 -23.09 -31.82 -32.02
C ARG A 3 -22.10 -31.90 -30.85
N CYS A 4 -20.85 -31.49 -31.06
CA CYS A 4 -19.93 -31.21 -29.96
C CYS A 4 -20.01 -29.71 -29.67
N PHE A 5 -20.61 -29.34 -28.54
CA PHE A 5 -20.57 -27.99 -28.02
C PHE A 5 -19.23 -27.84 -27.28
N MET A 6 -18.26 -27.22 -27.93
CA MET A 6 -16.90 -27.08 -27.42
C MET A 6 -16.88 -26.18 -26.20
N SER A 7 -16.56 -26.82 -25.07
CA SER A 7 -16.09 -26.24 -23.82
C SER A 7 -15.00 -25.19 -24.08
N PHE A 8 -15.32 -23.91 -23.91
CA PHE A 8 -14.32 -22.86 -23.81
C PHE A 8 -13.78 -22.84 -22.38
N CYS A 9 -12.74 -23.63 -22.13
CA CYS A 9 -11.87 -23.42 -20.99
C CYS A 9 -11.20 -22.05 -21.18
N PHE A 10 -11.63 -21.04 -20.42
CA PHE A 10 -10.93 -19.76 -20.35
C PHE A 10 -9.53 -20.03 -19.81
N LEU A 11 -8.55 -20.01 -20.71
CA LEU A 11 -7.13 -19.99 -20.38
C LEU A 11 -6.88 -18.70 -19.60
N PHE A 12 -6.70 -18.84 -18.28
CA PHE A 12 -6.09 -17.81 -17.43
C PHE A 12 -4.71 -17.54 -18.02
N ASN A 13 -4.57 -16.44 -18.76
CA ASN A 13 -3.26 -15.92 -19.09
C ASN A 13 -2.67 -15.40 -17.76
N ALA A 14 -1.64 -16.10 -17.26
CA ALA A 14 -0.80 -15.57 -16.21
C ALA A 14 -0.10 -14.33 -16.78
N GLU A 15 -0.62 -13.15 -16.49
CA GLU A 15 0.01 -11.90 -16.85
C GLU A 15 1.30 -11.78 -16.03
N GLU A 16 2.43 -12.13 -16.65
CA GLU A 16 3.74 -11.62 -16.23
C GLU A 16 3.63 -10.11 -16.25
N LYS A 17 3.36 -9.50 -15.09
CA LYS A 17 3.34 -8.06 -14.90
C LYS A 17 4.76 -7.55 -15.13
N LYS A 18 5.11 -7.34 -16.39
CA LYS A 18 6.31 -6.64 -16.80
C LYS A 18 6.19 -5.26 -16.15
N VAL A 19 6.97 -5.02 -15.10
CA VAL A 19 6.97 -3.73 -14.41
C VAL A 19 7.49 -2.72 -15.41
N SER A 20 6.55 -2.05 -16.09
CA SER A 20 6.86 -0.92 -16.95
C SER A 20 7.63 0.10 -16.12
N PRO A 21 8.71 0.72 -16.63
CA PRO A 21 9.46 1.72 -15.88
C PRO A 21 8.61 2.94 -15.52
N CYS A 22 7.46 3.13 -16.18
CA CYS A 22 6.53 4.23 -15.93
C CYS A 22 5.08 3.87 -16.26
N CYS A 23 4.12 4.65 -15.75
CA CYS A 23 2.72 4.52 -16.15
C CYS A 23 2.49 5.03 -17.57
N VAL A 24 1.98 4.17 -18.46
CA VAL A 24 1.53 4.53 -19.81
C VAL A 24 0.01 4.73 -19.89
N ALA A 25 -0.71 4.22 -18.89
CA ALA A 25 -2.15 4.41 -18.69
C ALA A 25 -2.42 4.68 -17.21
N VAL A 26 -3.61 5.22 -16.90
CA VAL A 26 -4.04 5.53 -15.54
C VAL A 26 -5.44 5.00 -15.27
N SER A 27 -5.67 4.56 -14.03
CA SER A 27 -6.97 4.16 -13.51
C SER A 27 -7.64 5.31 -12.76
N ARG A 28 -8.97 5.29 -12.74
CA ARG A 28 -9.81 6.19 -11.93
C ARG A 28 -10.39 5.50 -10.70
N ALA A 29 -10.29 4.16 -10.65
CA ALA A 29 -10.83 3.33 -9.57
C ALA A 29 -10.04 3.56 -8.27
N ALA A 30 -10.76 3.54 -7.15
CA ALA A 30 -10.15 3.53 -5.83
C ALA A 30 -9.33 2.25 -5.63
N VAL A 31 -8.30 2.35 -4.79
CA VAL A 31 -7.46 1.22 -4.40
C VAL A 31 -7.89 0.78 -3.01
N ASP A 32 -8.41 -0.44 -2.92
CA ASP A 32 -8.87 -1.02 -1.64
C ASP A 32 -7.71 -1.61 -0.82
N GLU A 33 -6.56 -1.86 -1.45
CA GLU A 33 -5.35 -2.33 -0.80
C GLU A 33 -4.69 -1.24 0.07
N PRO A 34 -4.01 -1.61 1.17
CA PRO A 34 -3.24 -0.65 1.97
C PRO A 34 -2.11 0.01 1.16
N ILE A 35 -2.22 1.33 0.99
CA ILE A 35 -1.20 2.15 0.33
C ILE A 35 -0.12 2.52 1.35
N ILE A 36 1.12 2.18 1.01
CA ILE A 36 2.31 2.37 1.87
C ILE A 36 3.04 3.66 1.49
N ASP A 37 3.12 3.93 0.19
CA ASP A 37 3.81 5.10 -0.34
C ASP A 37 3.14 5.60 -1.62
N PHE A 38 3.54 6.79 -2.06
CA PHE A 38 3.10 7.37 -3.31
C PHE A 38 4.25 8.10 -4.01
N LYS A 39 4.19 8.15 -5.34
CA LYS A 39 5.12 8.93 -6.17
C LYS A 39 4.34 9.70 -7.22
N PHE A 40 4.81 10.89 -7.57
CA PHE A 40 4.28 11.64 -8.70
C PHE A 40 5.10 11.36 -9.95
N GLN A 41 4.42 11.01 -11.04
CA GLN A 41 5.03 10.82 -12.34
C GLN A 41 4.69 12.01 -13.24
N ALA A 42 5.73 12.70 -13.71
CA ALA A 42 5.61 13.71 -14.75
C ALA A 42 5.32 13.06 -16.11
N LYS A 43 4.62 13.77 -17.00
CA LYS A 43 4.39 13.30 -18.36
C LYS A 43 5.71 13.35 -19.15
N SER A 44 6.10 12.24 -19.75
CA SER A 44 7.23 12.12 -20.68
C SER A 44 6.99 10.92 -21.57
N LEU A 45 6.63 11.13 -22.84
CA LEU A 45 6.13 10.05 -23.71
C LEU A 45 7.13 8.87 -23.78
N PRO A 46 6.67 7.61 -23.65
CA PRO A 46 5.26 7.17 -23.64
C PRO A 46 4.56 7.28 -22.28
N CYS A 47 5.25 7.74 -21.24
CA CYS A 47 4.72 7.88 -19.89
C CYS A 47 3.71 9.03 -19.80
N VAL A 48 2.57 8.76 -19.16
CA VAL A 48 1.52 9.75 -18.90
C VAL A 48 1.71 10.38 -17.52
N ARG A 49 1.02 11.49 -17.25
CA ARG A 49 1.00 12.07 -15.89
C ARG A 49 0.21 11.14 -14.98
N ALA A 50 0.79 10.70 -13.87
CA ALA A 50 0.16 9.76 -12.95
C ALA A 50 0.54 10.02 -11.50
N ILE A 51 -0.34 9.62 -10.59
CA ILE A 51 0.00 9.33 -9.19
C ILE A 51 0.27 7.83 -9.14
N ILE A 52 1.43 7.41 -8.65
CA ILE A 52 1.76 6.00 -8.47
C ILE A 52 1.57 5.67 -6.99
N PHE A 53 0.55 4.89 -6.65
CA PHE A 53 0.42 4.32 -5.30
C PHE A 53 1.18 3.01 -5.22
N VAL A 54 1.97 2.86 -4.16
CA VAL A 54 2.75 1.67 -3.85
C VAL A 54 2.05 0.91 -2.73
N THR A 55 1.65 -0.33 -3.00
CA THR A 55 1.11 -1.26 -2.00
C THR A 55 2.17 -2.34 -1.70
N ALA A 56 1.85 -3.28 -0.81
CA ALA A 56 2.75 -4.40 -0.51
C ALA A 56 2.97 -5.30 -1.73
N GLU A 57 1.95 -5.42 -2.59
CA GLU A 57 1.98 -6.36 -3.71
C GLU A 57 2.40 -5.71 -5.02
N LYS A 58 1.91 -4.50 -5.31
CA LYS A 58 2.10 -3.87 -6.61
C LYS A 58 1.97 -2.35 -6.58
N GLN A 59 2.14 -1.77 -7.76
CA GLN A 59 1.95 -0.35 -8.00
C GLN A 59 0.69 -0.09 -8.80
N TYR A 60 -0.01 0.99 -8.45
CA TYR A 60 -1.22 1.45 -9.10
C TYR A 60 -0.99 2.81 -9.75
N CYS A 61 -1.18 2.89 -11.06
CA CYS A 61 -1.16 4.13 -11.83
C CYS A 61 -2.53 4.81 -11.75
N ILE A 62 -2.64 5.93 -11.05
CA ILE A 62 -3.89 6.64 -10.79
C ILE A 62 -3.89 8.00 -11.50
N ASP A 63 -5.06 8.37 -12.03
CA ASP A 63 -5.30 9.67 -12.63
C ASP A 63 -5.18 10.78 -11.55
N PRO A 64 -4.27 11.77 -11.71
CA PRO A 64 -4.10 12.85 -10.75
C PRO A 64 -5.35 13.71 -10.51
N ARG A 65 -6.36 13.63 -11.38
CA ARG A 65 -7.62 14.37 -11.25
C ARG A 65 -8.57 13.78 -10.22
N GLN A 66 -8.32 12.56 -9.72
CA GLN A 66 -9.20 11.92 -8.74
C GLN A 66 -9.06 12.57 -7.35
N SER A 67 -10.18 13.04 -6.77
CA SER A 67 -10.21 13.67 -5.44
C SER A 67 -9.77 12.71 -4.34
N TRP A 68 -10.28 11.48 -4.37
CA TRP A 68 -9.93 10.42 -3.40
C TRP A 68 -8.43 10.15 -3.34
N ALA A 69 -7.72 10.26 -4.48
CA ALA A 69 -6.28 10.07 -4.53
C ALA A 69 -5.55 11.19 -3.77
N ARG A 70 -6.03 12.42 -3.88
CA ARG A 70 -5.48 13.58 -3.16
C ARG A 70 -5.74 13.46 -1.66
N GLU A 71 -6.95 13.04 -1.27
CA GLU A 71 -7.31 12.77 0.12
C GLU A 71 -6.40 11.70 0.73
N LYS A 72 -6.17 10.59 0.01
CA LYS A 72 -5.28 9.52 0.45
C LYS A 72 -3.82 9.98 0.60
N ILE A 73 -3.32 10.81 -0.31
CA ILE A 73 -1.98 11.42 -0.19
C ILE A 73 -1.89 12.27 1.07
N ASN A 74 -2.90 13.10 1.34
CA ASN A 74 -2.93 13.93 2.53
C ASN A 74 -2.90 13.08 3.82
N GLU A 75 -3.70 12.01 3.89
CA GLU A 75 -3.67 11.07 5.02
C GLU A 75 -2.27 10.48 5.24
N LEU A 76 -1.59 10.05 4.18
CA LEU A 76 -0.24 9.48 4.27
C LEU A 76 0.78 10.52 4.75
N VAL A 77 0.69 11.75 4.24
CA VAL A 77 1.56 12.85 4.66
C VAL A 77 1.33 13.20 6.13
N GLN A 78 0.08 13.27 6.60
CA GLN A 78 -0.23 13.54 8.00
C GLN A 78 0.23 12.40 8.92
N ARG A 79 0.04 11.14 8.49
CA ARG A 79 0.55 9.98 9.23
C ARG A 79 2.07 10.07 9.41
N ARG A 80 2.82 10.41 8.35
CA ARG A 80 4.28 10.60 8.41
C ARG A 80 4.68 11.69 9.40
N LYS A 81 4.00 12.84 9.37
CA LYS A 81 4.25 13.95 10.32
C LYS A 81 4.01 13.52 11.76
N ASN A 82 2.91 12.82 12.02
CA ASN A 82 2.56 12.37 13.37
C ASN A 82 3.54 11.29 13.88
N SER A 83 4.00 10.39 13.02
CA SER A 83 5.03 9.40 13.35
C SER A 83 6.41 10.01 13.60
N THR A 84 6.73 11.16 13.00
CA THR A 84 7.96 11.91 13.32
C THR A 84 7.87 12.61 14.68
N MET A 85 6.67 12.76 15.25
CA MET A 85 6.44 13.40 16.56
C MET A 85 6.21 12.41 17.72
N THR A 86 6.29 11.10 17.52
CA THR A 86 6.39 10.17 18.66
C THR A 86 7.80 10.30 19.27
N PRO A 87 7.95 10.79 20.51
CA PRO A 87 9.15 10.47 21.25
C PRO A 87 9.16 8.95 21.39
N THR A 88 10.34 8.35 21.24
CA THR A 88 10.62 7.01 21.73
C THR A 88 10.33 6.99 23.23
N SER A 89 9.06 6.79 23.61
CA SER A 89 8.67 6.52 24.98
C SER A 89 9.03 5.07 25.23
N VAL A 90 10.18 4.91 25.89
CA VAL A 90 10.65 3.73 26.62
C VAL A 90 9.68 2.56 26.66
N SER A 91 10.14 1.45 26.09
CA SER A 91 9.60 0.11 26.27
C SER A 91 9.32 -0.19 27.75
N PRO A 92 8.06 -0.41 28.17
CA PRO A 92 7.80 -1.11 29.42
C PRO A 92 8.01 -2.59 29.13
N ARG A 93 9.22 -3.08 29.39
CA ARG A 93 9.49 -4.51 29.47
C ARG A 93 8.70 -5.07 30.65
N LEU A 94 7.54 -5.65 30.37
CA LEU A 94 6.82 -6.50 31.31
C LEU A 94 7.71 -7.72 31.63
N THR A 95 8.17 -7.82 32.88
CA THR A 95 8.48 -9.13 33.46
C THR A 95 7.79 -9.19 34.82
N ALA A 96 6.69 -9.94 34.87
CA ALA A 96 6.13 -10.42 36.12
C ALA A 96 6.98 -11.61 36.61
N THR A 97 7.38 -11.61 37.88
CA THR A 97 7.11 -12.70 38.86
C THR A 97 7.82 -12.38 40.19
N ILE A 98 7.05 -12.61 41.24
CA ILE A 98 7.23 -12.32 42.66
C ILE A 98 8.34 -13.16 43.31
N SER A 99 9.10 -12.58 44.24
CA SER A 99 9.39 -13.25 45.51
C SER A 99 9.45 -12.22 46.63
N GLN A 100 8.52 -12.36 47.57
CA GLN A 100 8.47 -11.63 48.81
C GLN A 100 9.71 -11.97 49.64
N TYR A 101 10.36 -10.95 50.19
CA TYR A 101 10.96 -11.05 51.51
C TYR A 101 10.87 -9.66 52.14
N SER A 102 10.00 -9.56 53.12
CA SER A 102 9.94 -8.45 54.06
C SER A 102 10.94 -8.77 55.16
N THR A 103 11.85 -7.85 55.48
CA THR A 103 12.31 -7.70 56.86
C THR A 103 12.41 -6.22 57.16
N ASP A 104 11.51 -5.83 58.06
CA ASP A 104 11.48 -4.62 58.86
C ASP A 104 12.59 -4.66 59.94
N SER A 105 12.93 -3.48 60.48
CA SER A 105 13.73 -3.21 61.69
C SER A 105 15.24 -3.53 61.62
N ASN A 106 16.16 -2.67 62.08
CA ASN A 106 16.17 -1.68 63.17
C ASN A 106 17.25 -0.62 62.86
#